data_AF-A0A523T5R8-F1
#
_entry.id   AF-A0A523T5R8-F1
#
_cell.length_a   1.000
_cell.length_b   1.000
_cell.length_c   1.000
_cell.angle_alpha   90.00
_cell.angle_beta   90.00
_cell.angle_gamma   90.00
#
_symmetry.space_group_name_H-M   'P 1'
#
loop_
_entity.id
_entity.type
_entity.pdbx_description
1 polymer ?
#
loop_
_entity_poly.entity_id
_entity_poly.type
_entity_poly.pdbx_seq_one_letter_code
_entity_poly.pdbx_strand_id
1 'polypeptide(L)'
;MKKAINLIEIVFFLTFFAFFSFSQVNDENYHVKIPEFPSMPKIDGKLENPIWENAAVLDTFTQYEPREGSEPSEKTVAYLGYDKKNLYIAVRCFDSNPKAIRASLTQRDKVYGDDEVTIYLDTFNDKKRAFTFQVNPCGVQSDGIYTEIRLMGRRGGGGFDRIDKNWDTFFFANAHMDDEGYTVELAIPFKS
;
A
#
# COMPACT_ATOMS: atom_id res chain seq x y z
N MET A 1 -48.78 -21.81 36.31
CA MET A 1 -48.90 -21.85 34.83
C MET A 1 -47.49 -21.85 34.24
N LYS A 2 -46.91 -23.02 34.00
CA LYS A 2 -45.60 -23.18 33.35
C LYS A 2 -45.87 -23.77 31.97
N LYS A 3 -45.69 -23.00 30.90
CA LYS A 3 -45.73 -23.55 29.54
C LYS A 3 -44.43 -24.32 29.33
N ALA A 4 -44.54 -25.63 29.18
CA ALA A 4 -43.43 -26.48 28.77
C ALA A 4 -43.05 -26.08 27.34
N ILE A 5 -41.79 -25.70 27.15
CA ILE A 5 -41.22 -25.44 25.83
C ILE A 5 -40.95 -26.80 25.19
N ASN A 6 -41.53 -27.06 24.02
CA ASN A 6 -41.36 -28.31 23.30
C ASN A 6 -39.91 -28.41 22.80
N LEU A 7 -39.27 -29.55 23.09
CA LEU A 7 -37.88 -29.85 22.71
C LEU A 7 -37.61 -29.73 21.19
N ILE A 8 -38.67 -29.80 20.37
CA ILE A 8 -38.61 -29.66 18.91
C ILE A 8 -38.35 -28.22 18.44
N GLU A 9 -38.80 -27.19 19.17
CA GLU A 9 -38.55 -25.79 18.75
C GLU A 9 -37.12 -25.33 19.04
N ILE A 10 -36.44 -25.94 20.02
CA ILE A 10 -35.03 -25.64 20.35
C ILE A 10 -34.08 -26.17 19.27
N VAL A 11 -34.43 -27.28 18.59
CA VAL A 11 -33.59 -27.89 17.55
C VAL A 11 -33.64 -27.09 16.23
N PHE A 12 -34.75 -26.42 15.93
CA PHE A 12 -34.86 -25.55 14.75
C PHE A 12 -34.11 -24.23 14.91
N PHE A 13 -33.96 -23.72 16.14
CA PHE A 13 -33.20 -22.49 16.40
C PHE A 13 -31.68 -22.72 16.38
N LEU A 14 -31.22 -23.95 16.63
CA LEU A 14 -29.80 -24.33 16.65
C LEU A 14 -29.22 -24.67 15.28
N THR A 15 -30.04 -24.85 14.24
CA THR A 15 -29.59 -25.17 12.87
C THR A 15 -29.57 -23.97 11.93
N PHE A 16 -30.19 -22.84 12.30
CA PHE A 16 -30.16 -21.61 11.51
C PHE A 16 -28.90 -20.74 11.76
N PHE A 17 -28.05 -21.14 12.72
CA PHE A 17 -26.85 -20.38 13.11
C PHE A 17 -25.54 -20.93 12.52
N ALA A 18 -25.62 -21.73 11.45
CA ALA A 18 -24.48 -22.43 10.87
C ALA A 18 -24.24 -22.09 9.39
N PHE A 19 -24.36 -20.81 8.99
CA PHE A 19 -23.81 -20.33 7.71
C PHE A 19 -23.41 -18.85 7.80
N PHE A 20 -22.49 -18.53 8.71
CA PHE A 20 -21.53 -17.45 8.42
C PHE A 20 -20.22 -18.12 8.04
N SER A 21 -20.17 -18.66 6.83
CA SER A 21 -18.92 -18.77 6.10
C SER A 21 -18.48 -17.35 5.79
N PHE A 22 -17.74 -16.71 6.70
CA PHE A 22 -16.99 -15.53 6.32
C PHE A 22 -15.91 -15.98 5.35
N SER A 23 -15.96 -15.36 4.17
CA SER A 23 -15.25 -15.64 2.93
C SER A 23 -13.87 -16.27 3.12
N GLN A 24 -13.56 -17.31 2.34
CA GLN A 24 -12.18 -17.51 1.92
C GLN A 24 -11.72 -16.18 1.31
N VAL A 25 -10.61 -15.62 1.79
CA VAL A 25 -9.89 -14.62 1.00
C VAL A 25 -9.66 -15.30 -0.34
N ASN A 26 -10.29 -14.79 -1.39
CA ASN A 26 -9.98 -15.20 -2.74
C ASN A 26 -8.48 -14.91 -2.90
N ASP A 27 -7.66 -15.97 -2.90
CA ASP A 27 -6.30 -15.95 -3.42
C ASP A 27 -6.40 -15.83 -4.95
N GLU A 28 -7.15 -14.83 -5.41
CA GLU A 28 -7.07 -14.37 -6.78
C GLU A 28 -5.66 -13.81 -6.90
N ASN A 29 -4.78 -14.58 -7.55
CA ASN A 29 -3.44 -14.12 -7.85
C ASN A 29 -3.55 -12.81 -8.63
N TYR A 30 -3.37 -11.67 -7.96
CA TYR A 30 -3.33 -10.34 -8.56
C TYR A 30 -2.08 -10.25 -9.45
N HIS A 31 -2.21 -10.76 -10.67
CA HIS A 31 -1.16 -10.71 -11.68
C HIS A 31 -1.34 -9.50 -12.56
N VAL A 32 -0.42 -8.54 -12.42
CA VAL A 32 -0.39 -7.34 -13.23
C VAL A 32 0.72 -7.48 -14.25
N LYS A 33 0.38 -7.38 -15.54
CA LYS A 33 1.38 -7.24 -16.59
C LYS A 33 1.82 -5.79 -16.66
N ILE A 34 3.00 -5.50 -16.11
CA ILE A 34 3.60 -4.16 -16.19
C ILE A 34 4.17 -3.96 -17.61
N PRO A 35 3.87 -2.85 -18.30
CA PRO A 35 4.37 -2.56 -19.65
C PRO A 35 5.78 -1.95 -19.65
N GLU A 36 6.54 -2.18 -20.73
CA GLU A 36 7.82 -1.51 -20.97
C GLU A 36 7.58 -0.10 -21.53
N PHE A 37 8.24 0.87 -20.94
CA PHE A 37 8.28 2.26 -21.35
C PHE A 37 9.44 2.51 -22.32
N PRO A 38 9.26 3.36 -23.34
CA PRO A 38 10.32 3.66 -24.32
C PRO A 38 11.46 4.50 -23.72
N SER A 39 11.23 5.17 -22.59
CA SER A 39 12.19 6.02 -21.89
C SER A 39 11.79 6.21 -20.43
N MET A 40 12.68 6.80 -19.64
CA MET A 40 12.39 7.20 -18.26
C MET A 40 11.32 8.33 -18.23
N PRO A 41 10.26 8.21 -17.39
CA PRO A 41 9.38 9.34 -17.09
C PRO A 41 10.16 10.46 -16.42
N LYS A 42 9.71 11.70 -16.61
CA LYS A 42 10.13 12.79 -15.73
C LYS A 42 9.56 12.51 -14.33
N ILE A 43 10.41 12.47 -13.31
CA ILE A 43 10.02 12.24 -11.92
C ILE A 43 9.92 13.61 -11.24
N ASP A 44 8.78 14.27 -11.39
CA ASP A 44 8.50 15.62 -10.84
C ASP A 44 7.25 15.70 -9.96
N GLY A 45 6.72 14.54 -9.55
CA GLY A 45 5.55 14.37 -8.69
C GLY A 45 4.23 14.46 -9.45
N LYS A 46 4.26 14.40 -10.79
CA LYS A 46 3.19 14.91 -11.65
C LYS A 46 2.81 13.91 -12.75
N LEU A 47 1.54 13.53 -12.81
CA LEU A 47 1.04 12.53 -13.76
C LEU A 47 0.83 13.07 -15.18
N GLU A 48 1.09 14.35 -15.43
CA GLU A 48 0.91 14.99 -16.74
C GLU A 48 1.87 14.47 -17.82
N ASN A 49 2.88 13.68 -17.46
CA ASN A 49 3.76 13.04 -18.44
C ASN A 49 2.96 11.98 -19.25
N PRO A 50 2.84 12.12 -20.59
CA PRO A 50 2.02 11.20 -21.40
C PRO A 50 2.48 9.74 -21.35
N ILE A 51 3.70 9.47 -20.89
CA ILE A 51 4.18 8.09 -20.75
C ILE A 51 3.31 7.29 -19.77
N TRP A 52 2.73 7.94 -18.75
CA TRP A 52 1.85 7.31 -17.77
C TRP A 52 0.53 6.82 -18.35
N GLU A 53 0.10 7.35 -19.52
CA GLU A 53 -1.07 6.84 -20.24
C GLU A 53 -0.89 5.38 -20.71
N ASN A 54 0.37 4.92 -20.82
CA ASN A 54 0.71 3.55 -21.20
C ASN A 54 0.95 2.64 -19.99
N ALA A 55 0.77 3.13 -18.76
CA ALA A 55 1.07 2.37 -17.55
C ALA A 55 0.05 1.24 -17.30
N ALA A 56 0.47 0.23 -16.56
CA ALA A 56 -0.49 -0.61 -15.85
C ALA A 56 -1.11 0.22 -14.71
N VAL A 57 -2.44 0.26 -14.66
CA VAL A 57 -3.19 1.03 -13.66
C VAL A 57 -3.82 0.09 -12.65
N LEU A 58 -3.57 0.35 -11.36
CA LEU A 58 -4.17 -0.36 -10.24
C LEU A 58 -5.00 0.63 -9.44
N ASP A 59 -6.29 0.38 -9.31
CA ASP A 59 -7.24 1.24 -8.59
C ASP A 59 -8.08 0.46 -7.56
N THR A 60 -7.84 -0.84 -7.45
CA THR A 60 -8.55 -1.74 -6.55
C THR A 60 -7.67 -2.06 -5.35
N PHE A 61 -7.69 -1.17 -4.36
CA PHE A 61 -7.00 -1.34 -3.08
C PHE A 61 -7.98 -1.74 -1.98
N THR A 62 -7.46 -2.37 -0.93
CA THR A 62 -8.22 -2.70 0.29
C THR A 62 -7.60 -2.02 1.49
N GLN A 63 -8.44 -1.74 2.48
CA GLN A 63 -8.00 -1.14 3.72
C GLN A 63 -7.33 -2.20 4.60
N TYR A 64 -6.16 -1.88 5.16
CA TYR A 64 -5.48 -2.74 6.12
C TYR A 64 -5.93 -2.44 7.56
N GLU A 65 -5.93 -1.15 7.95
CA GLU A 65 -6.36 -0.69 9.26
C GLU A 65 -7.40 0.45 9.17
N PRO A 66 -8.29 0.61 10.16
CA PRO A 66 -8.50 -0.27 11.32
C PRO A 66 -9.30 -1.54 11.00
N ARG A 67 -9.90 -1.63 9.80
CA ARG A 67 -10.71 -2.79 9.38
C ARG A 67 -10.13 -3.40 8.11
N GLU A 68 -9.39 -4.49 8.30
CA GLU A 68 -8.76 -5.25 7.23
C GLU A 68 -9.79 -5.73 6.19
N GLY A 69 -9.45 -5.58 4.90
CA GLY A 69 -10.23 -6.06 3.76
C GLY A 69 -11.45 -5.21 3.40
N SER A 70 -11.72 -4.12 4.12
CA SER A 70 -12.81 -3.19 3.77
C SER A 70 -12.45 -2.27 2.61
N GLU A 71 -13.45 -1.59 2.03
CA GLU A 71 -13.22 -0.52 1.06
C GLU A 71 -12.35 0.59 1.70
N PRO A 72 -11.35 1.12 0.98
CA PRO A 72 -10.47 2.14 1.51
C PRO A 72 -11.25 3.44 1.76
N SER A 73 -10.97 4.09 2.89
CA SER A 73 -11.58 5.38 3.25
C SER A 73 -11.24 6.51 2.27
N GLU A 74 -10.09 6.39 1.60
CA GLU A 74 -9.59 7.35 0.63
C GLU A 74 -9.18 6.60 -0.64
N LYS A 75 -9.44 7.19 -1.82
CA LYS A 75 -9.17 6.53 -3.09
C LYS A 75 -7.67 6.60 -3.41
N THR A 76 -7.12 5.50 -3.90
CA THR A 76 -5.73 5.43 -4.37
C THR A 76 -5.66 4.81 -5.75
N VAL A 77 -4.81 5.34 -6.62
CA VAL A 77 -4.55 4.79 -7.96
C VAL A 77 -3.04 4.72 -8.18
N ALA A 78 -2.51 3.55 -8.48
CA ALA A 78 -1.10 3.34 -8.82
C ALA A 78 -0.92 3.10 -10.31
N TYR A 79 0.18 3.63 -10.84
CA TYR A 79 0.60 3.52 -12.24
C TYR A 79 1.97 2.86 -12.26
N LEU A 80 2.12 1.80 -13.03
CA LEU A 80 3.35 1.02 -13.10
C LEU A 80 3.84 0.93 -14.55
N GLY A 81 5.14 1.10 -14.71
CA GLY A 81 5.87 0.86 -15.95
C GLY A 81 7.29 0.41 -15.63
N TYR A 82 8.05 -0.05 -16.62
CA TYR A 82 9.47 -0.32 -16.43
C TYR A 82 10.24 -0.03 -17.71
N ASP A 83 11.56 0.12 -17.63
CA ASP A 83 12.43 0.00 -18.79
C ASP A 83 13.58 -0.97 -18.49
N LYS A 84 14.61 -1.02 -19.33
CA LYS A 84 15.76 -1.92 -19.13
C LYS A 84 16.55 -1.68 -17.84
N LYS A 85 16.34 -0.56 -17.14
CA LYS A 85 17.15 -0.13 -15.99
C LYS A 85 16.33 0.08 -14.74
N ASN A 86 15.08 0.50 -14.85
CA ASN A 86 14.28 0.91 -13.69
C ASN A 86 12.87 0.35 -13.72
N LEU A 87 12.32 0.15 -12.52
CA LEU A 87 10.90 0.08 -12.26
C LEU A 87 10.37 1.50 -12.00
N TYR A 88 9.25 1.85 -12.62
CA TYR A 88 8.58 3.14 -12.47
C TYR A 88 7.25 2.94 -11.75
N ILE A 89 7.02 3.72 -10.70
CA ILE A 89 5.79 3.69 -9.92
C ILE A 89 5.36 5.13 -9.68
N ALA A 90 4.11 5.45 -10.04
CA ALA A 90 3.46 6.65 -9.56
C ALA A 90 2.21 6.27 -8.77
N VAL A 91 1.88 7.03 -7.74
CA VAL A 91 0.69 6.80 -6.92
C VAL A 91 -0.03 8.11 -6.73
N ARG A 92 -1.30 8.14 -7.13
CA ARG A 92 -2.26 9.19 -6.82
C ARG A 92 -3.02 8.81 -5.56
N CYS A 93 -2.87 9.60 -4.52
CA CYS A 93 -3.61 9.49 -3.27
C CYS A 93 -4.62 10.64 -3.22
N PHE A 94 -5.90 10.32 -3.34
CA PHE A 94 -6.96 11.29 -3.09
C PHE A 94 -7.16 11.44 -1.59
N ASP A 95 -7.56 12.63 -1.14
CA ASP A 95 -7.92 12.88 0.25
C ASP A 95 -9.18 13.74 0.28
N SER A 96 -10.19 13.33 1.06
CA SER A 96 -11.42 14.10 1.22
C SER A 96 -11.22 15.44 1.94
N ASN A 97 -10.09 15.62 2.63
CA ASN A 97 -9.64 16.85 3.28
C ASN A 97 -8.14 17.11 3.01
N PRO A 98 -7.75 17.54 1.80
CA PRO A 98 -6.34 17.72 1.42
C PRO A 98 -5.56 18.71 2.30
N LYS A 99 -6.25 19.62 2.99
CA LYS A 99 -5.65 20.56 3.95
C LYS A 99 -5.18 19.89 5.25
N ALA A 100 -5.63 18.67 5.52
CA ALA A 100 -5.23 17.88 6.68
C ALA A 100 -4.05 16.94 6.39
N ILE A 101 -3.61 16.83 5.14
CA ILE A 101 -2.44 16.04 4.76
C ILE A 101 -1.23 16.51 5.58
N ARG A 102 -0.61 15.56 6.26
CA ARG A 102 0.57 15.76 7.09
C ARG A 102 1.80 15.46 6.25
N ALA A 103 2.58 16.49 5.98
CA ALA A 103 3.83 16.33 5.24
C ALA A 103 4.86 17.33 5.74
N SER A 104 6.06 16.82 6.01
CA SER A 104 7.19 17.58 6.50
C SER A 104 8.33 17.54 5.48
N LEU A 105 8.88 18.70 5.12
CA LEU A 105 10.10 18.76 4.32
C LEU A 105 11.31 18.61 5.24
N THR A 106 11.84 17.38 5.33
CA THR A 106 12.95 17.01 6.20
C THR A 106 14.10 16.37 5.43
N GLN A 107 15.13 15.94 6.16
CA GLN A 107 16.16 15.06 5.61
C GLN A 107 15.56 13.68 5.25
N ARG A 108 16.25 12.96 4.36
CA ARG A 108 16.00 11.54 4.07
C ARG A 108 15.85 10.74 5.36
N ASP A 109 15.01 9.72 5.32
CA ASP A 109 14.70 8.77 6.40
C ASP A 109 13.94 9.33 7.61
N LYS A 110 13.57 10.61 7.57
CA LYS A 110 12.82 11.30 8.63
C LYS A 110 11.35 11.59 8.27
N VAL A 111 10.68 10.62 7.66
CA VAL A 111 9.25 10.72 7.24
C VAL A 111 8.24 10.27 8.31
N TYR A 112 8.68 9.98 9.54
CA TYR A 112 7.81 9.39 10.57
C TYR A 112 6.68 10.32 11.00
N GLY A 113 5.43 9.83 10.90
CA GLY A 113 4.23 10.54 11.35
C GLY A 113 3.58 11.44 10.30
N ASP A 114 4.17 11.53 9.11
CA ASP A 114 3.56 12.10 7.92
C ASP A 114 2.64 11.06 7.25
N ASP A 115 1.77 11.54 6.35
CA ASP A 115 1.19 10.69 5.32
C ASP A 115 2.31 10.22 4.38
N GLU A 116 2.24 8.98 3.91
CA GLU A 116 3.26 8.41 3.05
C GLU A 116 2.72 7.33 2.12
N VAL A 117 3.41 7.13 1.01
CA VAL A 117 3.30 5.94 0.17
C VAL A 117 4.49 5.05 0.46
N THR A 118 4.22 3.81 0.85
CA THR A 118 5.24 2.78 1.05
C THR A 118 5.04 1.64 0.06
N ILE A 119 6.07 1.36 -0.74
CA ILE A 119 6.10 0.24 -1.68
C ILE A 119 6.93 -0.89 -1.09
N TYR A 120 6.35 -2.08 -1.03
CA TYR A 120 7.01 -3.32 -0.61
C TYR A 120 7.31 -4.19 -1.83
N LEU A 121 8.58 -4.50 -2.08
CA LEU A 121 9.02 -5.38 -3.17
C LEU A 121 9.71 -6.63 -2.62
N ASP A 122 9.02 -7.77 -2.69
CA ASP A 122 9.63 -9.09 -2.51
C ASP A 122 10.07 -9.64 -3.87
N THR A 123 11.34 -9.39 -4.21
CA THR A 123 11.91 -9.78 -5.51
C THR A 123 12.21 -11.28 -5.61
N PHE A 124 12.20 -12.01 -4.49
CA PHE A 124 12.43 -13.45 -4.45
C PHE A 124 11.14 -14.24 -4.30
N ASN A 125 10.03 -13.56 -4.00
CA ASN A 125 8.72 -14.14 -3.73
C ASN A 125 8.77 -15.24 -2.66
N ASP A 126 9.64 -15.06 -1.67
CA ASP A 126 9.81 -16.01 -0.56
C ASP A 126 8.92 -15.69 0.65
N LYS A 127 8.26 -14.52 0.60
CA LYS A 127 7.35 -13.97 1.61
C LYS A 127 8.00 -13.67 2.96
N LYS A 128 9.35 -13.63 3.01
CA LYS A 128 10.09 -13.41 4.26
C LYS A 128 10.65 -12.01 4.38
N ARG A 129 10.99 -11.39 3.24
CA ARG A 129 11.62 -10.06 3.19
C ARG A 129 11.10 -9.26 2.00
N ALA A 130 11.05 -7.95 2.18
CA ALA A 130 10.77 -7.03 1.08
C ALA A 130 11.67 -5.80 1.21
N PHE A 131 12.13 -5.29 0.08
CA PHE A 131 12.68 -3.93 0.01
C PHE A 131 11.54 -2.94 0.14
N THR A 132 11.76 -1.88 0.91
CA THR A 132 10.77 -0.83 1.12
C THR A 132 11.25 0.48 0.57
N PHE A 133 10.39 1.16 -0.18
CA PHE A 133 10.62 2.51 -0.69
C PHE A 133 9.48 3.39 -0.21
N GLN A 134 9.80 4.41 0.56
CA GLN A 134 8.83 5.32 1.18
C GLN A 134 9.02 6.73 0.64
N VAL A 135 7.91 7.41 0.35
CA VAL A 135 7.91 8.81 -0.10
C VAL A 135 6.74 9.54 0.55
N ASN A 136 7.02 10.68 1.19
CA ASN A 136 5.97 11.56 1.74
C ASN A 136 5.50 12.59 0.69
N PRO A 137 4.40 13.33 0.92
CA PRO A 137 3.89 14.34 -0.02
C PRO A 137 4.83 15.53 -0.29
N CYS A 138 5.92 15.68 0.49
CA CYS A 138 6.99 16.65 0.21
C CYS A 138 8.14 16.07 -0.64
N GLY A 139 8.04 14.80 -1.06
CA GLY A 139 9.08 14.11 -1.84
C GLY A 139 10.27 13.64 -0.98
N VAL A 140 10.15 13.67 0.34
CA VAL A 140 11.18 13.12 1.24
C VAL A 140 11.14 11.61 1.13
N GLN A 141 12.32 11.04 0.96
CA GLN A 141 12.50 9.61 0.71
C GLN A 141 12.94 8.88 1.97
N SER A 142 12.54 7.62 2.09
CA SER A 142 13.15 6.65 3.01
C SER A 142 13.20 5.28 2.35
N ASP A 143 14.13 4.44 2.78
CA ASP A 143 14.16 3.04 2.39
C ASP A 143 14.47 2.11 3.56
N GLY A 144 14.42 0.82 3.27
CA GLY A 144 14.81 -0.19 4.23
C GLY A 144 14.41 -1.60 3.82
N ILE A 145 14.55 -2.52 4.77
CA ILE A 145 14.17 -3.92 4.61
C ILE A 145 13.09 -4.25 5.62
N TYR A 146 11.93 -4.66 5.12
CA TYR A 146 10.90 -5.30 5.92
C TYR A 146 11.23 -6.79 6.10
N THR A 147 11.03 -7.32 7.30
CA THR A 147 11.15 -8.77 7.57
C THR A 147 9.93 -9.30 8.30
N GLU A 148 9.57 -10.57 8.02
CA GLU A 148 8.44 -11.24 8.67
C GLU A 148 8.61 -11.41 10.20
N ILE A 149 9.85 -11.36 10.69
CA ILE A 149 10.17 -11.62 12.10
C ILE A 149 9.49 -10.57 12.98
N ARG A 150 8.56 -11.01 13.82
CA ARG A 150 8.01 -10.17 14.90
C ARG A 150 9.16 -9.79 15.83
N LEU A 151 9.57 -8.53 15.80
CA LEU A 151 10.32 -7.96 16.91
C LEU A 151 9.40 -7.95 18.14
N MET A 152 9.48 -9.01 18.95
CA MET A 152 8.86 -9.03 20.28
C MET A 152 9.44 -7.85 21.08
N GLY A 153 8.62 -6.85 21.38
CA GLY A 153 9.06 -5.74 22.23
C GLY A 153 8.20 -4.48 22.13
N ARG A 154 7.57 -4.20 20.98
CA ARG A 154 6.60 -3.09 20.87
C ARG A 154 5.19 -3.60 21.12
N ARG A 155 4.65 -3.28 22.30
CA ARG A 155 3.24 -3.46 22.66
C ARG A 155 2.37 -2.65 21.68
N GLY A 156 1.57 -3.34 20.87
CA GLY A 156 0.34 -2.80 20.26
C GLY A 156 0.53 -1.80 19.12
N GLY A 157 0.42 -2.30 17.89
CA GLY A 157 0.28 -1.52 16.66
C GLY A 157 0.44 -2.46 15.46
N GLY A 158 -0.49 -2.43 14.50
CA GLY A 158 -0.36 -3.22 13.28
C GLY A 158 0.85 -2.77 12.44
N GLY A 159 1.19 -3.59 11.46
CA GLY A 159 2.52 -3.60 10.86
C GLY A 159 2.79 -2.43 9.93
N PHE A 160 3.66 -1.51 10.36
CA PHE A 160 4.51 -0.64 9.51
C PHE A 160 5.84 -0.30 10.22
N ASP A 161 5.90 -0.41 11.56
CA ASP A 161 7.07 -0.19 12.45
C ASP A 161 8.25 -1.20 12.30
N ARG A 162 8.28 -2.02 11.25
CA ARG A 162 9.22 -3.17 11.12
C ARG A 162 10.25 -3.01 10.00
N ILE A 163 10.48 -1.79 9.56
CA ILE A 163 11.43 -1.48 8.48
C ILE A 163 12.81 -1.26 9.11
N ASP A 164 13.77 -2.12 8.77
CA ASP A 164 15.19 -1.90 9.07
C ASP A 164 15.76 -0.88 8.09
N LYS A 165 16.03 0.34 8.57
CA LYS A 165 16.54 1.48 7.80
C LYS A 165 18.08 1.52 7.69
N ASN A 166 18.77 0.42 8.00
CA ASN A 166 20.23 0.34 7.84
C ASN A 166 20.65 0.04 6.39
N TRP A 167 19.75 -0.58 5.61
CA TRP A 167 19.89 -0.59 4.17
C TRP A 167 19.64 0.83 3.67
N ASP A 168 20.43 1.26 2.69
CA ASP A 168 20.38 2.61 2.12
C ASP A 168 20.72 2.47 0.63
N THR A 169 19.74 2.72 -0.23
CA THR A 169 19.90 2.61 -1.68
C THR A 169 19.51 3.89 -2.38
N PHE A 170 20.01 4.06 -3.59
CA PHE A 170 19.65 5.20 -4.42
C PHE A 170 18.41 4.90 -5.27
N PHE A 171 17.43 5.79 -5.22
CA PHE A 171 16.29 5.85 -6.13
C PHE A 171 15.89 7.30 -6.39
N PHE A 172 15.21 7.56 -7.50
CA PHE A 172 14.61 8.88 -7.75
C PHE A 172 13.19 8.88 -7.23
N ALA A 173 12.80 9.95 -6.55
CA ALA A 173 11.39 10.19 -6.23
C ALA A 173 11.10 11.67 -6.11
N ASN A 174 9.84 12.03 -6.37
CA ASN A 174 9.31 13.36 -6.16
C ASN A 174 7.81 13.29 -5.88
N ALA A 175 7.24 14.35 -5.33
CA ALA A 175 5.83 14.41 -4.97
C ALA A 175 5.22 15.78 -5.29
N HIS A 176 3.91 15.80 -5.49
CA HIS A 176 3.14 17.01 -5.70
C HIS A 176 1.84 16.94 -4.91
N MET A 177 1.54 17.97 -4.13
CA MET A 177 0.24 18.16 -3.50
C MET A 177 -0.62 19.10 -4.33
N ASP A 178 -1.92 18.84 -4.37
CA ASP A 178 -2.91 19.68 -5.03
C ASP A 178 -4.25 19.67 -4.27
N ASP A 179 -5.29 20.25 -4.88
CA ASP A 179 -6.59 20.45 -4.25
C ASP A 179 -7.42 19.16 -4.08
N GLU A 180 -6.98 18.00 -4.57
CA GLU A 180 -7.66 16.72 -4.36
C GLU A 180 -6.84 15.71 -3.54
N GLY A 181 -5.58 16.03 -3.23
CA GLY A 181 -4.71 15.16 -2.45
C GLY A 181 -3.24 15.33 -2.81
N TYR A 182 -2.56 14.22 -3.11
CA TYR A 182 -1.17 14.25 -3.54
C TYR A 182 -0.81 13.10 -4.49
N THR A 183 0.30 13.28 -5.17
CA THR A 183 0.91 12.30 -6.07
C THR A 183 2.35 12.09 -5.66
N VAL A 184 2.82 10.85 -5.71
CA VAL A 184 4.25 10.51 -5.65
C VAL A 184 4.67 9.82 -6.93
N GLU A 185 5.90 10.04 -7.37
CA GLU A 185 6.54 9.33 -8.48
C GLU A 185 7.87 8.77 -8.04
N LEU A 186 8.21 7.57 -8.49
CA LEU A 186 9.45 6.87 -8.19
C LEU A 186 10.04 6.26 -9.47
N ALA A 187 11.37 6.31 -9.57
CA ALA A 187 12.15 5.45 -10.44
C ALA A 187 13.16 4.66 -9.59
N ILE A 188 12.96 3.35 -9.54
CA ILE A 188 13.75 2.40 -8.73
C ILE A 188 14.68 1.62 -9.67
N PRO A 189 16.00 1.84 -9.64
CA PRO A 189 16.94 1.06 -10.43
C PRO A 189 16.90 -0.42 -10.06
N PHE A 190 16.97 -1.33 -11.06
CA PHE A 190 17.07 -2.78 -10.80
C PHE A 190 18.38 -3.22 -10.15
N LYS A 191 19.35 -2.32 -10.02
CA LYS A 191 20.64 -2.55 -9.36
C LYS A 191 20.66 -2.10 -7.90
N SER A 192 19.55 -1.53 -7.41
CA SER A 192 19.41 -1.02 -6.05
C SER A 192 19.50 -2.12 -5.01
#